data_AF-A0A0C5XM40-F1
#
_entry.id   AF-A0A0C5XM40-F1
#
_cell.length_a   1.000
_cell.length_b   1.000
_cell.length_c   1.000
_cell.angle_alpha   90.00
_cell.angle_beta   90.00
_cell.angle_gamma   90.00
#
_symmetry.space_group_name_H-M   'P 1'
#
loop_
_entity.id
_entity.type
_entity.pdbx_description
1 polymer ?
#
loop_
_entity_poly.entity_id
_entity_poly.type
_entity_poly.pdbx_seq_one_letter_code
_entity_poly.pdbx_strand_id
1 'polypeptide(L)'
;MQTAHQQQMDALAKALGLKKDDDAPPDPDALASEIATERNNARTANLQLAVFKAAGKHEANAARLLDSATFLASLKDVDPTDADAVSAAIETAVEADPVFKTTPAVPATPPFPGGPRPNPPARAGSLGEAIANRLAAQTH
;
A
#
# COMPACT_ATOMS: atom_id res chain seq x y z
N MET A 1 43.55 24.08 18.58
CA MET A 1 42.75 22.90 18.16
C MET A 1 41.25 23.11 18.39
N GLN A 2 40.79 23.71 19.50
CA GLN A 2 39.36 23.93 19.77
C GLN A 2 38.65 24.86 18.75
N THR A 3 39.32 25.93 18.30
CA THR A 3 38.75 26.94 17.39
C THR A 3 38.45 26.43 15.97
N ALA A 4 39.27 25.52 15.44
CA ALA A 4 39.05 24.95 14.11
C ALA A 4 37.78 24.08 14.06
N HIS A 5 37.50 23.34 15.15
CA HIS A 5 36.31 22.51 15.26
C HIS A 5 35.04 23.38 15.36
N GLN A 6 35.07 24.47 16.15
CA GLN A 6 33.96 25.42 16.22
C GLN A 6 33.63 26.04 14.85
N GLN A 7 34.65 26.47 14.09
CA GLN A 7 34.47 27.05 12.75
C GLN A 7 33.87 26.05 11.75
N GLN A 8 34.25 24.78 11.83
CA GLN A 8 33.65 23.73 11.01
C GLN A 8 32.17 23.51 11.36
N MET A 9 31.82 23.52 12.65
CA MET A 9 30.43 23.38 13.08
C MET A 9 29.57 24.59 12.65
N ASP A 10 30.09 25.81 12.76
CA ASP A 10 29.41 27.02 12.28
C ASP A 10 29.24 27.02 10.75
N ALA A 11 30.25 26.57 10.00
CA ALA A 11 30.16 26.44 8.55
C ALA A 11 29.12 25.40 8.12
N LEU A 12 29.03 24.27 8.83
CA LEU A 12 28.00 23.25 8.62
C LEU A 12 26.61 23.78 8.97
N ALA A 13 26.47 24.47 10.11
CA ALA A 13 25.19 25.08 10.52
C ALA A 13 24.71 26.12 9.49
N LYS A 14 25.63 26.92 8.93
CA LYS A 14 25.32 27.88 7.86
C LYS A 14 24.97 27.19 6.54
N ALA A 15 25.69 26.13 6.16
CA ALA A 15 25.42 25.35 4.94
C ALA A 15 24.08 24.60 5.00
N LEU A 16 23.69 24.13 6.18
CA LEU A 16 22.39 23.49 6.45
C LEU A 16 21.25 24.49 6.64
N GLY A 17 21.52 25.81 6.59
CA GLY A 17 20.53 26.86 6.77
C GLY A 17 20.02 27.03 8.21
N LEU A 18 20.69 26.40 9.18
CA LEU A 18 20.31 26.37 10.60
C LEU A 18 20.76 27.61 11.37
N LYS A 19 21.69 28.40 10.81
CA LYS A 19 22.19 29.64 11.41
C LYS A 19 22.01 30.81 10.46
N LYS A 20 21.10 31.73 10.81
CA LYS A 20 21.16 33.13 10.37
C LYS A 20 22.10 33.85 11.33
N ASP A 21 22.87 34.81 10.83
CA ASP A 21 24.15 35.28 11.40
C ASP A 21 24.16 35.74 12.88
N ASP A 22 23.04 35.72 13.62
CA ASP A 22 22.90 36.11 15.04
C ASP A 22 22.17 35.10 15.96
N ASP A 23 21.78 33.91 15.49
CA ASP A 23 21.09 32.92 16.34
C ASP A 23 22.05 32.07 17.20
N ALA A 24 21.60 31.75 18.41
CA ALA A 24 22.28 30.87 19.35
C ALA A 24 22.68 29.54 18.68
N PRO A 25 23.82 28.91 19.07
CA PRO A 25 24.25 27.65 18.48
C PRO A 25 23.12 26.61 18.60
N PRO A 26 22.73 25.93 17.51
CA PRO A 26 21.70 24.91 17.56
C PRO A 26 22.14 23.77 18.49
N ASP A 27 21.20 23.26 19.29
CA ASP A 27 21.44 22.17 20.22
C ASP A 27 21.83 20.89 19.45
N PRO A 28 23.04 20.34 19.63
CA PRO A 28 23.50 19.16 18.89
C PRO A 28 22.65 17.92 19.14
N ASP A 29 22.08 17.78 20.35
CA ASP A 29 21.24 16.62 20.69
C ASP A 29 19.89 16.71 19.97
N ALA A 30 19.32 17.91 19.88
CA ALA A 30 18.11 18.17 19.12
C ALA A 30 18.32 17.90 17.61
N LEU A 31 19.45 18.33 17.05
CA LEU A 31 19.81 18.07 15.66
C LEU A 31 20.01 16.58 15.37
N ALA A 32 20.68 15.85 16.26
CA ALA A 32 20.85 14.41 16.11
C ALA A 32 19.50 13.68 16.10
N SER A 33 18.56 14.12 16.94
CA SER A 33 17.19 13.58 16.98
C SER A 33 16.41 13.87 15.69
N GLU A 34 16.50 15.09 15.18
CA GLU A 34 15.85 15.50 13.93
C GLU A 34 16.39 14.73 12.73
N ILE A 35 17.72 14.59 12.63
CA ILE A 35 18.37 13.80 11.59
C ILE A 35 17.95 12.32 11.66
N ALA A 36 17.86 11.75 12.87
CA ALA A 36 17.41 10.37 13.04
C ALA A 36 15.96 10.19 12.58
N THR A 37 15.09 11.15 12.93
CA THR A 37 13.69 11.18 12.50
C THR A 37 13.58 11.26 10.97
N GLU A 38 14.33 12.18 10.35
CA GLU A 38 14.28 12.37 8.90
C GLU A 38 14.83 11.17 8.14
N ARG A 39 15.90 10.52 8.64
CA ARG A 39 16.40 9.27 8.08
C ARG A 39 15.35 8.15 8.14
N ASN A 40 14.60 8.05 9.22
CA ASN A 40 13.52 7.07 9.35
C ASN A 40 12.36 7.38 8.40
N ASN A 41 11.99 8.65 8.25
CA ASN A 41 10.97 9.10 7.30
C ASN A 41 11.38 8.77 5.85
N ALA A 42 12.60 9.12 5.46
CA ALA A 42 13.15 8.83 4.15
C ALA A 42 13.21 7.33 3.88
N ARG A 43 13.65 6.52 4.84
CA ARG A 43 13.65 5.05 4.71
C ARG A 43 12.23 4.53 4.50
N THR A 44 11.27 5.00 5.28
CA THR A 44 9.86 4.59 5.18
C THR A 44 9.28 4.94 3.81
N ALA A 45 9.50 6.16 3.33
CA ALA A 45 9.04 6.60 2.01
C ALA A 45 9.66 5.75 0.88
N ASN A 46 10.96 5.47 0.96
CA ASN A 46 11.66 4.63 -0.02
C ASN A 46 11.12 3.20 -0.03
N LEU A 47 10.83 2.63 1.14
CA LEU A 47 10.23 1.30 1.26
C LEU A 47 8.83 1.26 0.62
N GLN A 48 7.98 2.24 0.94
CA GLN A 48 6.64 2.33 0.36
C GLN A 48 6.70 2.43 -1.18
N LEU A 49 7.65 3.21 -1.70
CA LEU A 49 7.88 3.33 -3.14
C LEU A 49 8.37 2.02 -3.76
N ALA A 50 9.29 1.31 -3.11
CA ALA A 50 9.79 0.01 -3.55
C ALA A 50 8.65 -1.03 -3.61
N VAL A 51 7.84 -1.10 -2.56
CA VAL A 51 6.64 -1.96 -2.50
C VAL A 51 5.67 -1.61 -3.61
N PHE A 52 5.35 -0.34 -3.80
CA PHE A 52 4.44 0.11 -4.86
C PHE A 52 4.93 -0.29 -6.26
N LYS A 53 6.23 -0.15 -6.54
CA LYS A 53 6.84 -0.55 -7.81
C LYS A 53 6.88 -2.06 -8.02
N ALA A 54 7.13 -2.82 -6.96
CA ALA A 54 7.25 -4.28 -7.03
C ALA A 54 5.88 -4.98 -7.07
N ALA A 55 4.88 -4.46 -6.37
CA ALA A 55 3.55 -5.09 -6.24
C ALA A 55 2.90 -5.42 -7.59
N GLY A 56 3.05 -4.56 -8.60
CA GLY A 56 2.50 -4.79 -9.94
C GLY A 56 3.07 -6.05 -10.63
N LYS A 57 4.30 -6.46 -10.31
CA LYS A 57 4.94 -7.67 -10.88
C LYS A 57 4.40 -8.96 -10.25
N HIS A 58 3.90 -8.89 -9.03
CA HIS A 58 3.41 -10.05 -8.26
C HIS A 58 1.88 -10.13 -8.25
N GLU A 59 1.21 -9.43 -9.16
CA GLU A 59 -0.25 -9.27 -9.18
C GLU A 59 -0.80 -8.86 -7.81
N ALA A 60 -0.02 -8.10 -7.03
CA ALA A 60 -0.34 -7.71 -5.66
C ALA A 60 -0.94 -6.30 -5.61
N ASN A 61 -1.90 -6.10 -4.71
CA ASN A 61 -2.55 -4.82 -4.47
C ASN A 61 -1.68 -3.97 -3.54
N ALA A 62 -0.89 -3.07 -4.14
CA ALA A 62 -0.02 -2.15 -3.41
C ALA A 62 -0.75 -1.37 -2.30
N ALA A 63 -1.97 -0.89 -2.56
CA ALA A 63 -2.72 -0.12 -1.57
C ALA A 63 -3.10 -0.96 -0.34
N ARG A 64 -3.45 -2.24 -0.52
CA ARG A 64 -3.74 -3.17 0.60
C ARG A 64 -2.48 -3.55 1.37
N LEU A 65 -1.36 -3.76 0.67
CA LEU A 65 -0.07 -4.06 1.30
C LEU A 65 0.41 -2.88 2.16
N LEU A 66 0.36 -1.66 1.63
CA LEU A 66 0.80 -0.45 2.34
C LEU A 66 -0.10 -0.05 3.51
N ASP A 67 -1.35 -0.49 3.52
CA ASP A 67 -2.31 -0.31 4.63
C ASP A 67 -2.10 -1.35 5.76
N SER A 68 -1.37 -2.44 5.49
CA SER A 68 -1.22 -3.54 6.43
C SER A 68 -0.03 -3.34 7.38
N ALA A 69 -0.34 -3.16 8.66
CA ALA A 69 0.67 -3.06 9.72
C ALA A 69 1.51 -4.34 9.87
N THR A 70 0.93 -5.52 9.64
CA THR A 70 1.64 -6.80 9.74
C THR A 70 2.66 -6.97 8.61
N PHE A 71 2.32 -6.54 7.39
CA PHE A 71 3.25 -6.54 6.26
C PHE A 71 4.36 -5.51 6.46
N LEU A 72 4.03 -4.29 6.89
CA LEU A 72 5.05 -3.28 7.19
C LEU A 72 6.02 -3.74 8.31
N ALA A 73 5.52 -4.50 9.29
CA ALA A 73 6.34 -5.08 10.34
C ALA A 73 7.31 -6.16 9.83
N SER A 74 6.94 -6.95 8.81
CA SER A 74 7.85 -7.94 8.22
C SER A 74 8.97 -7.29 7.40
N LEU A 75 8.74 -6.07 6.90
CA LEU A 75 9.73 -5.30 6.14
C LEU A 75 10.67 -4.44 7.01
N LYS A 76 10.53 -4.44 8.33
CA LYS A 76 11.30 -3.56 9.23
C LYS A 76 12.82 -3.72 9.10
N ASP A 77 13.29 -4.92 8.74
CA ASP A 77 14.70 -5.27 8.59
C ASP A 77 15.13 -5.38 7.11
N VAL A 78 14.19 -5.14 6.18
CA VAL A 78 14.45 -5.19 4.73
C VAL A 78 15.05 -3.87 4.26
N ASP A 79 16.06 -3.95 3.41
CA ASP A 79 16.62 -2.78 2.73
C ASP A 79 15.66 -2.34 1.60
N PRO A 80 15.15 -1.10 1.62
CA PRO A 80 14.29 -0.59 0.55
C PRO A 80 14.96 -0.49 -0.83
N THR A 81 16.30 -0.59 -0.90
CA THR A 81 17.05 -0.59 -2.16
C THR A 81 17.25 -1.99 -2.73
N ASP A 82 17.07 -3.03 -1.92
CA ASP A 82 17.11 -4.43 -2.35
C ASP A 82 15.75 -4.82 -2.93
N ALA A 83 15.64 -4.66 -4.25
CA ALA A 83 14.41 -4.96 -4.97
C ALA A 83 14.02 -6.44 -4.89
N ASP A 84 14.98 -7.35 -4.76
CA ASP A 84 14.74 -8.78 -4.71
C ASP A 84 14.18 -9.18 -3.33
N ALA A 85 14.75 -8.64 -2.26
CA ALA A 85 14.24 -8.84 -0.90
C ALA A 85 12.81 -8.29 -0.73
N VAL A 86 12.52 -7.11 -1.28
CA VAL A 86 11.16 -6.53 -1.25
C VAL A 86 10.18 -7.39 -2.06
N SER A 87 10.60 -7.90 -3.22
CA SER A 87 9.78 -8.77 -4.07
C SER A 87 9.44 -10.09 -3.37
N ALA A 88 10.44 -10.74 -2.75
CA ALA A 88 10.25 -11.98 -1.99
C ALA A 88 9.31 -11.79 -0.79
N ALA A 89 9.39 -10.65 -0.10
CA ALA A 89 8.48 -10.32 0.99
C ALA A 89 7.03 -10.13 0.51
N ILE A 90 6.84 -9.48 -0.65
CA ILE A 90 5.51 -9.31 -1.27
C ILE A 90 4.93 -10.68 -1.65
N GLU A 91 5.73 -11.53 -2.29
CA GLU A 91 5.30 -12.89 -2.67
C GLU A 91 4.86 -13.69 -1.44
N THR A 92 5.70 -13.73 -0.40
CA THR A 92 5.37 -14.39 0.87
C THR A 92 4.07 -13.86 1.50
N ALA A 93 3.85 -12.54 1.45
CA ALA A 93 2.64 -11.93 1.99
C ALA A 93 1.39 -12.32 1.19
N VAL A 94 1.49 -12.34 -0.14
CA VAL A 94 0.39 -12.72 -1.04
C VAL A 94 0.07 -14.20 -0.96
N GLU A 95 1.07 -15.06 -0.74
CA GLU A 95 0.88 -16.48 -0.49
C GLU A 95 0.19 -16.74 0.86
N ALA A 96 0.58 -16.00 1.90
CA ALA A 96 -0.01 -16.12 3.23
C ALA A 96 -1.46 -15.61 3.28
N ASP A 97 -1.77 -14.51 2.57
CA ASP A 97 -3.11 -13.96 2.51
C ASP A 97 -3.50 -13.52 1.08
N PRO A 98 -4.44 -14.24 0.43
CA PRO A 98 -4.90 -13.89 -0.92
C PRO A 98 -5.60 -12.53 -1.01
N VAL A 99 -5.98 -11.90 0.11
CA VAL A 99 -6.57 -10.55 0.12
C VAL A 99 -5.63 -9.50 -0.46
N PHE A 100 -4.32 -9.77 -0.46
CA PHE A 100 -3.32 -8.89 -1.03
C PHE A 100 -3.20 -9.01 -2.54
N LYS A 101 -3.94 -9.91 -3.21
CA LYS A 101 -3.97 -9.98 -4.68
C LYS A 101 -4.76 -8.81 -5.28
N THR A 102 -4.33 -8.34 -6.44
CA THR A 102 -5.01 -7.31 -7.26
C THR A 102 -6.44 -7.69 -7.58
N THR A 103 -6.68 -8.98 -7.81
CA THR A 103 -8.02 -9.54 -7.98
C THR A 103 -8.42 -10.18 -6.65
N PRO A 104 -9.41 -9.64 -5.93
CA PRO A 104 -9.88 -10.25 -4.70
C PRO A 104 -10.33 -11.68 -4.98
N ALA A 105 -9.92 -12.62 -4.13
CA ALA A 105 -10.50 -13.95 -4.15
C ALA A 105 -12.02 -13.80 -3.96
N VAL A 106 -12.80 -14.12 -4.98
CA VAL A 106 -14.26 -14.16 -4.85
C VAL A 106 -14.54 -15.29 -3.85
N PRO A 107 -15.13 -15.00 -2.68
CA PRO A 107 -15.48 -16.06 -1.75
C PRO A 107 -16.40 -17.03 -2.50
N ALA A 108 -16.04 -18.31 -2.52
CA ALA A 108 -16.92 -19.35 -3.05
C ALA A 108 -18.27 -19.17 -2.36
N THR A 109 -19.30 -18.83 -3.13
CA THR A 109 -20.65 -18.67 -2.57
C THR A 109 -21.01 -20.01 -1.94
N PRO A 110 -21.22 -20.09 -0.61
CA PRO A 110 -21.64 -21.34 -0.02
C PRO A 110 -22.94 -21.78 -0.72
N PRO A 111 -23.11 -23.07 -1.03
CA PRO A 111 -24.36 -23.54 -1.61
C PRO A 111 -25.48 -23.15 -0.64
N PHE A 112 -26.32 -22.20 -1.05
CA PHE A 112 -27.51 -21.85 -0.30
C PHE A 112 -28.36 -23.13 -0.23
N PRO A 113 -28.88 -23.53 0.95
CA PRO A 113 -29.67 -24.75 1.12
C PRO A 113 -31.10 -24.61 0.56
N GLY A 114 -31.26 -23.89 -0.55
CA GLY A 114 -32.47 -23.88 -1.36
C GLY A 114 -32.18 -24.70 -2.60
N GLY A 115 -32.90 -25.80 -2.80
CA GLY A 115 -32.79 -26.67 -3.97
C GLY A 115 -32.91 -25.92 -5.30
N PRO A 116 -32.75 -26.61 -6.45
CA PRO A 116 -32.75 -25.99 -7.76
C PRO A 116 -33.97 -25.08 -7.93
N ARG A 117 -33.74 -23.77 -8.04
CA ARG A 117 -34.78 -22.88 -8.56
C ARG A 117 -35.02 -23.33 -10.01
N PRO A 118 -36.29 -23.49 -10.45
CA PRO A 118 -36.58 -23.60 -11.85
C PRO A 118 -35.86 -22.47 -12.59
N ASN A 119 -35.26 -22.76 -13.74
CA ASN A 119 -34.62 -21.75 -14.57
C ASN A 119 -35.55 -20.53 -14.68
N PRO A 120 -35.06 -19.31 -14.40
CA PRO A 120 -35.88 -18.13 -14.62
C PRO A 120 -36.33 -18.15 -16.09
N PRO A 121 -37.62 -17.89 -16.38
CA PRO A 121 -38.08 -17.82 -17.76
C PRO A 121 -37.22 -16.79 -18.50
N ALA A 122 -36.89 -17.10 -19.76
CA ALA A 122 -36.11 -16.21 -20.60
C ALA A 122 -36.68 -14.79 -20.51
N ARG A 123 -35.86 -13.81 -20.11
CA ARG A 123 -36.28 -12.42 -20.08
C ARG A 123 -36.55 -12.00 -21.52
N ALA A 124 -37.74 -11.47 -21.76
CA ALA A 124 -38.09 -10.88 -23.04
C ALA A 124 -37.07 -9.78 -23.42
N GLY A 125 -36.60 -9.80 -24.67
CA GLY A 125 -35.62 -8.83 -25.18
C GLY A 125 -36.22 -7.44 -25.41
N SER A 126 -37.55 -7.30 -25.31
CA SER A 126 -38.27 -6.06 -25.50
C SER A 126 -39.57 -5.98 -24.70
N LEU A 127 -40.08 -4.76 -24.49
CA LEU A 127 -41.37 -4.54 -23.84
C LEU A 127 -42.53 -5.21 -24.60
N GLY A 128 -42.50 -5.20 -25.93
CA GLY A 128 -43.52 -5.85 -26.76
C GLY A 128 -43.56 -7.36 -26.56
N GLU A 129 -42.39 -7.99 -26.45
CA GLU A 129 -42.26 -9.42 -26.18
C GLU A 129 -42.66 -9.78 -24.74
N ALA A 130 -42.41 -8.89 -23.77
CA ALA A 130 -42.89 -9.06 -22.41
C ALA A 130 -44.43 -9.02 -22.31
N ILE A 131 -45.08 -8.16 -23.09
CA ILE A 131 -46.55 -8.06 -23.15
C ILE A 131 -47.15 -9.30 -23.81
N ALA A 132 -46.56 -9.79 -24.91
CA ALA A 132 -46.99 -11.00 -25.59
C ALA A 132 -46.94 -12.24 -24.68
N ASN A 133 -45.83 -12.42 -23.95
CA ASN A 133 -45.68 -13.53 -22.99
C ASN A 133 -46.70 -13.44 -21.84
N ARG A 134 -47.03 -12.24 -21.38
CA ARG A 134 -48.02 -12.02 -20.32
C ARG A 134 -49.45 -12.31 -20.79
N LEU A 135 -49.79 -12.04 -22.05
CA LEU A 135 -51.10 -12.37 -22.64
C LEU A 135 -51.23 -13.87 -22.89
N ALA A 136 -50.17 -14.53 -23.38
CA ALA A 136 -50.14 -15.97 -23.58
C ALA A 136 -50.27 -16.75 -22.25
N ALA A 137 -49.71 -16.23 -21.16
CA ALA A 137 -49.84 -16.83 -19.84
C ALA A 137 -51.23 -16.66 -19.18
N GLN A 138 -52.10 -15.79 -19.72
CA GLN A 138 -53.45 -15.53 -19.18
C GLN A 138 -54.56 -16.34 -19.89
N THR A 139 -54.21 -17.13 -20.91
CA THR A 139 -55.18 -17.90 -21.73
C THR A 139 -55.26 -19.38 -21.35
N HIS A 140 -54.77 -19.75 -20.16
CA HIS A 140 -54.97 -21.04 -19.50
C HIS A 140 -55.58 -20.84 -18.12
#